data_AF-B8L0Z4-F1
#
_entry.id   AF-B8L0Z4-F1
#
_cell.length_a   1.000
_cell.length_b   1.000
_cell.length_c   1.000
_cell.angle_alpha   90.00
_cell.angle_beta   90.00
_cell.angle_gamma   90.00
#
_symmetry.space_group_name_H-M   'P 1'
#
loop_
_entity.id
_entity.type
_entity.pdbx_description
1 polymer ?
#
loop_
_entity_poly.entity_id
_entity_poly.type
_entity_poly.pdbx_seq_one_letter_code
_entity_poly.pdbx_strand_id
1 'polypeptide(L)' 'MIQVGEESGALDTMLLKAADTFEQDSARRIDRLLAAMVPAITLVLASVVGAVIVAVLVPLYDLTNAIG' A
#
# COMPACT_ATOMS: atom_id res chain seq x y z
N MET A 1 18.57 16.47 -20.32
CA MET A 1 18.45 17.46 -19.22
C MET A 1 19.81 18.04 -18.86
N ILE A 2 20.77 17.23 -18.39
CA ILE A 2 22.12 17.70 -18.00
C ILE A 2 22.87 18.37 -19.16
N GLN A 3 22.94 17.70 -20.33
CA GLN A 3 23.62 18.23 -21.53
C GLN A 3 23.01 19.56 -22.04
N VAL A 4 21.68 19.74 -21.88
CA VAL A 4 20.96 20.96 -22.28
C VAL A 4 21.15 22.09 -21.26
N GLY A 5 21.22 21.75 -19.97
CA GLY A 5 21.52 22.71 -18.89
C GLY A 5 22.96 23.21 -18.93
N GLU A 6 23.89 22.38 -19.37
CA GLU A 6 25.30 22.73 -19.56
C GLU A 6 25.48 23.63 -20.80
N GLU A 7 24.83 23.32 -21.91
CA GLU A 7 24.87 24.10 -23.16
C GLU A 7 24.18 25.49 -23.03
N SER A 8 23.24 25.62 -22.08
CA SER A 8 22.54 26.89 -21.79
C SER A 8 23.08 27.65 -20.57
N GLY A 9 24.09 27.11 -19.86
CA GLY A 9 24.62 27.68 -18.61
C GLY A 9 23.63 27.63 -17.43
N ALA A 10 22.52 26.90 -17.55
CA ALA A 10 21.46 26.78 -16.55
C ALA A 10 21.52 25.48 -15.73
N LEU A 11 22.69 24.84 -15.68
CA LEU A 11 22.90 23.54 -15.03
C LEU A 11 22.46 23.54 -13.56
N ASP A 12 22.78 24.60 -12.81
CA ASP A 12 22.45 24.72 -11.39
C ASP A 12 20.93 24.70 -11.15
N THR A 13 20.20 25.48 -11.94
CA THR A 13 18.72 25.51 -11.95
C THR A 13 18.13 24.16 -12.36
N MET A 14 18.75 23.47 -13.32
CA MET A 14 18.30 22.14 -13.76
C MET A 14 18.50 21.07 -12.68
N LEU A 15 19.58 21.14 -11.91
CA LEU A 15 19.86 20.22 -10.80
C LEU A 15 18.86 20.40 -9.65
N LEU A 16 18.54 21.65 -9.29
CA LEU A 16 17.49 21.95 -8.32
C LEU A 16 16.13 21.40 -8.76
N LYS A 17 15.78 21.58 -10.04
CA LYS A 17 14.52 21.08 -10.59
C LYS A 17 14.45 19.55 -10.62
N ALA A 18 15.58 18.88 -10.83
CA ALA A 18 15.68 17.43 -10.75
C ALA A 18 15.50 16.94 -9.30
N ALA A 19 16.09 17.63 -8.33
CA ALA A 19 15.90 17.35 -6.90
C ALA A 19 14.42 17.47 -6.49
N ASP A 20 13.75 18.58 -6.85
CA ASP A 20 12.32 18.77 -6.58
C ASP A 20 11.46 17.68 -7.21
N THR A 21 11.79 17.27 -8.44
CA THR A 21 11.06 16.20 -9.14
C THR A 21 11.23 14.87 -8.42
N PHE A 22 12.44 14.56 -7.97
CA PHE A 22 12.74 13.33 -7.26
C PHE A 22 12.07 13.28 -5.87
N GLU A 23 12.04 14.41 -5.17
CA GLU A 23 11.36 14.55 -3.89
C GLU A 23 9.85 14.35 -4.04
N GLN A 24 9.23 15.00 -5.04
CA GLN A 24 7.82 14.82 -5.34
C GLN A 24 7.50 13.38 -5.77
N ASP A 25 8.33 12.76 -6.60
CA ASP A 25 8.13 11.35 -7.00
C ASP A 25 8.28 10.41 -5.82
N SER A 26 9.22 10.67 -4.92
CA SER A 26 9.39 9.89 -3.69
C SER A 26 8.20 10.03 -2.77
N ALA A 27 7.70 11.24 -2.54
CA ALA A 27 6.49 11.49 -1.76
C ALA A 27 5.27 10.78 -2.38
N ARG A 28 5.06 10.92 -3.70
CA ARG A 28 3.99 10.23 -4.43
C ARG A 28 4.06 8.70 -4.30
N ARG A 29 5.26 8.12 -4.28
CA ARG A 29 5.46 6.69 -4.08
C ARG A 29 5.09 6.28 -2.66
N ILE A 30 5.53 7.03 -1.66
CA ILE A 30 5.19 6.79 -0.24
C ILE A 30 3.68 6.85 -0.05
N ASP A 31 3.00 7.87 -0.56
CA ASP A 31 1.55 8.01 -0.45
C ASP A 31 0.81 6.83 -1.08
N ARG A 32 1.25 6.37 -2.25
CA ARG A 32 0.69 5.17 -2.90
C ARG A 32 0.92 3.90 -2.09
N LEU A 33 2.09 3.74 -1.48
CA LEU A 33 2.38 2.60 -0.62
C LEU A 33 1.48 2.61 0.62
N LEU A 34 1.33 3.76 1.27
CA LEU A 34 0.44 3.93 2.42
C LEU A 34 -1.02 3.66 2.03
N ALA A 35 -1.48 4.19 0.90
CA ALA A 35 -2.83 3.95 0.40
C ALA A 35 -3.09 2.47 0.10
N ALA A 36 -2.10 1.72 -0.38
CA ALA A 36 -2.19 0.28 -0.63
C ALA A 36 -2.10 -0.57 0.65
N MET A 37 -1.47 -0.07 1.73
CA MET A 37 -1.44 -0.77 3.01
C MET A 37 -2.81 -0.91 3.67
N VAL A 38 -3.67 0.10 3.56
CA VAL A 38 -5.03 0.08 4.15
C VAL A 38 -5.88 -1.10 3.65
N PRO A 39 -6.06 -1.33 2.33
CA PRO A 39 -6.82 -2.48 1.84
C PRO A 39 -6.12 -3.80 2.16
N ALA A 40 -4.78 -3.85 2.18
CA ALA A 40 -4.05 -5.06 2.55
C ALA A 40 -4.33 -5.48 4.01
N ILE A 41 -4.27 -4.53 4.96
CA ILE A 41 -4.61 -4.78 6.37
C ILE A 41 -6.07 -5.22 6.50
N THR A 42 -6.98 -4.56 5.78
CA THR A 42 -8.41 -4.91 5.78
C THR A 42 -8.65 -6.35 5.32
N LEU A 43 -7.96 -6.79 4.27
CA LEU A 43 -8.03 -8.18 3.77
C LEU A 43 -7.52 -9.19 4.81
N VAL A 44 -6.41 -8.87 5.48
CA VAL A 44 -5.87 -9.71 6.57
C VAL A 44 -6.85 -9.78 7.74
N LEU A 45 -7.47 -8.67 8.12
CA LEU A 45 -8.44 -8.66 9.20
C LEU A 45 -9.70 -9.47 8.82
N ALA A 46 -10.19 -9.31 7.59
CA ALA A 46 -11.32 -10.08 7.09
C ALA A 46 -11.03 -11.59 7.09
N SER A 47 -9.82 -12.02 6.73
CA SER A 47 -9.45 -13.45 6.76
C SER A 47 -9.37 -13.99 8.18
N VAL A 48 -8.81 -13.23 9.12
CA VAL A 48 -8.77 -13.60 10.55
C VAL A 48 -10.19 -13.72 11.12
N VAL A 49 -11.06 -12.74 10.86
CA VAL A 49 -12.45 -12.78 11.31
C VAL A 49 -13.20 -13.96 10.69
N GLY A 50 -13.00 -14.22 9.39
CA GLY A 50 -13.58 -15.37 8.70
C GLY A 50 -13.14 -16.70 9.32
N ALA A 51 -11.86 -16.85 9.64
CA ALA A 51 -11.34 -18.05 10.30
C ALA A 51 -11.97 -18.28 11.69
N VAL A 52 -12.13 -17.21 12.48
CA VAL A 52 -12.80 -17.28 13.80
C VAL A 52 -14.26 -17.71 13.64
N ILE A 53 -14.99 -17.13 12.68
CA ILE A 53 -16.38 -17.52 12.41
C ILE A 53 -16.48 -19.00 12.09
N VAL A 54 -15.64 -19.51 11.19
CA VAL A 54 -15.64 -20.94 10.82
C VAL A 54 -15.31 -21.82 12.04
N ALA A 55 -14.31 -21.44 12.83
CA ALA A 55 -13.91 -22.19 14.03
C ALA A 55 -15.03 -22.30 15.07
N VAL A 56 -15.94 -21.32 15.14
CA VAL A 56 -17.09 -21.31 16.06
C VAL A 56 -18.33 -21.96 15.45
N LEU A 57 -18.64 -21.69 14.18
CA LEU A 57 -19.85 -22.18 13.54
C LEU A 57 -19.80 -23.69 13.28
N VAL A 58 -18.66 -24.24 12.87
CA VAL A 58 -18.53 -25.70 12.61
C VAL A 58 -18.96 -26.55 13.81
N PRO A 59 -18.39 -26.38 15.02
CA PRO A 59 -18.81 -27.17 16.18
C PRO A 59 -20.26 -26.88 16.62
N LEU A 60 -20.77 -25.67 16.37
CA LEU A 60 -22.17 -25.34 16.64
C LEU A 60 -23.12 -26.16 15.75
N TYR A 61 -22.80 -26.30 14.46
CA TYR A 61 -23.55 -27.14 13.53
C TYR A 61 -23.47 -28.62 13.91
N ASP A 62 -22.28 -29.10 14.27
CA ASP A 62 -22.11 -30.50 14.72
C ASP A 62 -22.94 -30.79 15.97
N LEU A 63 -22.94 -29.88 16.94
CA LEU A 63 -23.74 -30.02 18.17
C LEU A 63 -25.24 -30.03 17.85
N THR A 64 -25.70 -29.16 16.95
CA THR A 64 -27.11 -29.08 16.53
C THR A 64 -27.57 -30.35 15.82
N ASN A 65 -26.71 -30.93 14.98
CA ASN A 65 -27.00 -32.19 14.30
C ASN A 65 -26.97 -33.40 15.26
N ALA A 66 -26.19 -33.34 16.34
CA ALA A 66 -26.10 -34.42 17.32
C ALA A 66 -27.30 -34.48 18.29
N ILE A 67 -28.01 -33.36 18.47
CA ILE A 67 -29.20 -33.24 19.34
C ILE A 67 -30.53 -33.27 18.58
N GLY A 68 -30.49 -33.15 17.24
CA GLY A 68 -31.66 -33.21 16.35
C GLY A 68 -31.99 -34.62 15.86
#